data_AF-A0A3B5LD07-F1
#
_entry.id   AF-A0A3B5LD07-F1
#
_cell.length_a   1.000
_cell.length_b   1.000
_cell.length_c   1.000
_cell.angle_alpha   90.00
_cell.angle_beta   90.00
_cell.angle_gamma   90.00
#
_symmetry.space_group_name_H-M   'P 1'
#
loop_
_entity.id
_entity.type
_entity.pdbx_description
1 polymer ?
#
loop_
_entity_poly.entity_id
_entity_poly.type
_entity_poly.pdbx_seq_one_letter_code
_entity_poly.pdbx_strand_id
1 'polypeptide(L)'
;GPHSFKLKLTTHLSRAAFKTFVWVSTDHDEIKEVAKSWKVEVHPRSEKVSSDDSTSLETIQEFLEKHPEVTVVCNIQATSPCLHPFHIKNALKKITEDRYDSVFSVVRRYQFRWKEVKKGSDECTEPENLNPAKRPRRQDWNGELVENGSFYFGGRVAYFEMEPEHSVDIDVDIDWPVAEQRVLRYGYFGGGVSLMFCEVSGCLTAGRVSSAKNIEGLRKLQKDDVEVVLLISEEDVLRQMHYKLMTGCEAMVVGEDPLKDVQSMVEKKKLDWNDVAYMGKNLDFLNLFLTFFKDYSHQLLVIRLRKFGYIVLHKLETVGQMCQVEAHVHILTVCSKIY
;
A
#
# COMPACT_ATOMS: atom_id res chain seq x y z
N GLY A 1 16.58 38.04 -11.91
CA GLY A 1 17.36 37.72 -10.69
C GLY A 1 16.50 36.89 -9.76
N PRO A 2 17.05 35.89 -9.06
CA PRO A 2 16.27 34.87 -8.37
C PRO A 2 15.86 35.34 -6.96
N HIS A 3 14.96 36.31 -6.85
CA HIS A 3 14.42 36.75 -5.56
C HIS A 3 13.00 37.30 -5.72
N SER A 4 11.97 36.46 -5.46
CA SER A 4 10.67 36.95 -4.94
C SER A 4 9.66 35.86 -4.50
N PHE A 5 9.84 34.57 -4.81
CA PHE A 5 8.85 33.53 -4.43
C PHE A 5 8.95 33.00 -2.99
N LYS A 6 9.93 33.45 -2.18
CA LYS A 6 10.33 32.81 -0.92
C LYS A 6 9.65 33.28 0.38
N LEU A 7 8.69 34.20 0.36
CA LEU A 7 8.18 34.81 1.62
C LEU A 7 6.67 34.79 1.86
N LYS A 8 5.88 34.03 1.09
CA LYS A 8 4.41 33.93 1.30
C LYS A 8 3.88 32.56 1.75
N LEU A 9 4.65 31.48 1.62
CA LEU A 9 4.18 30.13 2.00
C LEU A 9 4.08 29.92 3.52
N THR A 10 4.96 30.55 4.31
CA THR A 10 5.21 30.15 5.71
C THR A 10 4.11 30.58 6.70
N THR A 11 3.25 31.54 6.33
CA THR A 11 2.27 32.15 7.25
C THR A 11 0.84 31.62 7.13
N HIS A 12 0.50 30.86 6.07
CA HIS A 12 -0.89 30.40 5.83
C HIS A 12 -1.16 28.94 6.19
N LEU A 13 -0.13 28.13 6.46
CA LEU A 13 -0.28 26.68 6.62
C LEU A 13 -0.73 26.23 8.03
N SER A 14 -0.60 27.08 9.05
CA SER A 14 -0.75 26.65 10.47
C SER A 14 -2.17 26.35 10.94
N ARG A 15 -3.22 26.61 10.13
CA ARG A 15 -4.64 26.43 10.54
C ARG A 15 -5.61 25.97 9.44
N ALA A 16 -5.16 25.68 8.23
CA ALA A 16 -6.04 25.31 7.13
C ALA A 16 -6.33 23.80 7.12
N ALA A 17 -7.60 23.42 6.93
CA ALA A 17 -7.93 22.07 6.50
C ALA A 17 -7.41 21.88 5.08
N PHE A 18 -6.41 21.00 4.90
CA PHE A 18 -5.89 20.68 3.58
C PHE A 18 -6.94 19.89 2.79
N LYS A 19 -7.35 20.40 1.65
CA LYS A 19 -8.04 19.59 0.65
C LYS A 19 -6.96 18.84 -0.14
N THR A 20 -6.93 17.52 0.01
CA THR A 20 -5.99 16.66 -0.70
C THR A 20 -6.57 16.27 -2.06
N PHE A 21 -5.73 16.33 -3.08
CA PHE A 21 -6.04 15.86 -4.42
C PHE A 21 -4.97 14.86 -4.84
N VAL A 22 -5.37 13.89 -5.66
CA VAL A 22 -4.48 12.87 -6.23
C VAL A 22 -4.58 12.99 -7.74
N TRP A 23 -3.44 13.06 -8.41
CA TRP A 23 -3.35 13.21 -9.86
C TRP A 23 -2.35 12.22 -10.46
N VAL A 24 -2.56 11.73 -11.66
CA VAL A 24 -1.53 11.04 -12.43
C VAL A 24 -1.14 11.93 -13.60
N SER A 25 0.14 12.27 -13.70
CA SER A 25 0.67 13.01 -14.85
C SER A 25 1.23 12.02 -15.87
N THR A 26 0.62 11.92 -17.04
CA THR A 26 1.01 10.96 -18.07
C THR A 26 0.71 11.46 -19.49
N ASP A 27 1.54 11.05 -20.44
CA ASP A 27 1.37 11.21 -21.88
C ASP A 27 0.70 9.99 -22.53
N HIS A 28 0.67 8.84 -21.85
CA HIS A 28 0.20 7.57 -22.42
C HIS A 28 -1.27 7.26 -22.11
N ASP A 29 -2.07 6.92 -23.12
CA ASP A 29 -3.51 6.70 -22.96
C ASP A 29 -3.85 5.50 -22.07
N GLU A 30 -3.12 4.39 -22.16
CA GLU A 30 -3.37 3.23 -21.28
C GLU A 30 -3.19 3.59 -19.79
N ILE A 31 -2.19 4.41 -19.46
CA ILE A 31 -1.96 4.89 -18.08
C ILE A 31 -3.09 5.81 -17.64
N LYS A 32 -3.67 6.62 -18.56
CA LYS A 32 -4.83 7.47 -18.25
C LYS A 32 -6.04 6.62 -17.90
N GLU A 33 -6.29 5.55 -18.66
CA GLU A 33 -7.44 4.67 -18.42
C GLU A 33 -7.29 3.90 -17.11
N VAL A 34 -6.07 3.44 -16.77
CA VAL A 34 -5.78 2.90 -15.44
C VAL A 34 -6.05 3.98 -14.37
N ALA A 35 -5.47 5.17 -14.46
CA ALA A 35 -5.70 6.21 -13.44
C ALA A 35 -7.20 6.55 -13.22
N LYS A 36 -7.99 6.58 -14.30
CA LYS A 36 -9.45 6.80 -14.24
C LYS A 36 -10.20 5.66 -13.56
N SER A 37 -9.82 4.39 -13.79
CA SER A 37 -10.46 3.26 -13.10
C SER A 37 -10.24 3.34 -11.58
N TRP A 38 -9.11 3.93 -11.18
CA TRP A 38 -8.76 4.25 -9.79
C TRP A 38 -9.41 5.54 -9.28
N LYS A 39 -10.31 6.19 -10.05
CA LYS A 39 -10.98 7.46 -9.70
C LYS A 39 -9.97 8.56 -9.32
N VAL A 40 -8.79 8.51 -9.93
CA VAL A 40 -7.72 9.50 -9.76
C VAL A 40 -7.80 10.51 -10.90
N GLU A 41 -7.55 11.78 -10.59
CA GLU A 41 -7.53 12.84 -11.61
C GLU A 41 -6.34 12.64 -12.56
N VAL A 42 -6.48 13.02 -13.82
CA VAL A 42 -5.43 12.82 -14.83
C VAL A 42 -4.99 14.16 -15.39
N HIS A 43 -3.69 14.41 -15.32
CA HIS A 43 -3.05 15.53 -16.02
C HIS A 43 -2.38 15.01 -17.30
N PRO A 44 -2.86 15.39 -18.50
CA PRO A 44 -2.17 15.07 -19.73
C PRO A 44 -0.88 15.89 -19.83
N ARG A 45 0.24 15.18 -19.80
CA ARG A 45 1.58 15.74 -19.89
C ARG A 45 1.96 16.02 -21.35
N SER A 46 2.71 17.09 -21.61
CA SER A 46 3.24 17.36 -22.95
C SER A 46 4.39 16.43 -23.33
N GLU A 47 4.59 16.21 -24.63
CA GLU A 47 5.73 15.44 -25.14
C GLU A 47 7.09 16.02 -24.69
N LYS A 48 7.15 17.34 -24.47
CA LYS A 48 8.39 18.06 -24.10
C LYS A 48 8.98 17.56 -22.77
N VAL A 49 8.14 17.20 -21.81
CA VAL A 49 8.56 16.74 -20.46
C VAL A 49 8.32 15.23 -20.29
N SER A 50 8.20 14.50 -21.40
CA SER A 50 7.98 13.06 -21.45
C SER A 50 9.18 12.29 -22.05
N SER A 51 10.30 12.96 -22.33
CA SER A 51 11.51 12.32 -22.85
C SER A 51 12.35 11.71 -21.73
N ASP A 52 13.25 10.77 -22.07
CA ASP A 52 14.18 10.13 -21.13
C ASP A 52 15.18 11.14 -20.51
N ASP A 53 15.42 12.27 -21.18
CA ASP A 53 16.27 13.36 -20.69
C ASP A 53 15.50 14.35 -19.80
N SER A 54 14.17 14.23 -19.72
CA SER A 54 13.32 15.14 -18.94
C SER A 54 13.43 14.83 -17.45
N THR A 55 13.60 15.87 -16.65
CA THR A 55 13.66 15.73 -15.19
C THR A 55 12.26 15.64 -14.58
N SER A 56 12.16 14.96 -13.42
CA SER A 56 10.91 14.97 -12.64
C SER A 56 10.50 16.40 -12.23
N LEU A 57 11.48 17.30 -12.05
CA LEU A 57 11.23 18.70 -11.70
C LEU A 57 10.52 19.45 -12.83
N GLU A 58 10.94 19.26 -14.09
CA GLU A 58 10.29 19.89 -15.25
C GLU A 58 8.84 19.40 -15.39
N THR A 59 8.59 18.11 -15.15
CA THR A 59 7.22 17.57 -15.16
C THR A 59 6.35 18.20 -14.07
N ILE A 60 6.88 18.35 -12.85
CA ILE A 60 6.17 19.00 -11.74
C ILE A 60 5.89 20.47 -12.04
N GLN A 61 6.84 21.18 -12.67
CA GLN A 61 6.66 22.57 -13.05
C GLN A 61 5.56 22.75 -14.10
N GLU A 62 5.53 21.92 -15.15
CA GLU A 62 4.44 21.95 -16.14
C GLU A 62 3.07 21.72 -15.46
N PHE A 63 3.00 20.76 -14.54
CA PHE A 63 1.78 20.50 -13.78
C PHE A 63 1.35 21.75 -12.98
N LEU A 64 2.26 22.34 -12.22
CA LEU A 64 1.97 23.51 -11.38
C LEU A 64 1.59 24.76 -12.19
N GLU A 65 2.06 24.91 -13.43
CA GLU A 65 1.66 25.99 -14.34
C GLU A 65 0.17 25.89 -14.74
N LYS A 66 -0.35 24.68 -14.91
CA LYS A 66 -1.78 24.45 -15.25
C LYS A 66 -2.68 24.34 -14.02
N HIS A 67 -2.10 24.15 -12.84
CA HIS A 67 -2.81 23.94 -11.57
C HIS A 67 -2.37 24.94 -10.47
N PRO A 68 -2.62 26.26 -10.66
CA PRO A 68 -2.18 27.31 -9.74
C PRO A 68 -2.83 27.23 -8.35
N GLU A 69 -3.91 26.45 -8.19
CA GLU A 69 -4.54 26.14 -6.91
C GLU A 69 -3.70 25.25 -5.99
N VAL A 70 -2.72 24.52 -6.56
CA VAL A 70 -1.86 23.59 -5.82
C VAL A 70 -0.74 24.35 -5.11
N THR A 71 -0.70 24.24 -3.78
CA THR A 71 0.25 24.98 -2.94
C THR A 71 1.37 24.10 -2.36
N VAL A 72 1.14 22.80 -2.25
CA VAL A 72 2.11 21.81 -1.80
C VAL A 72 2.01 20.61 -2.75
N VAL A 73 3.14 20.23 -3.33
CA VAL A 73 3.26 19.03 -4.15
C VAL A 73 4.01 17.96 -3.37
N CYS A 74 3.46 16.75 -3.39
CA CYS A 74 4.15 15.52 -3.04
C CYS A 74 4.31 14.70 -4.32
N ASN A 75 5.52 14.68 -4.89
CA ASN A 75 5.84 13.82 -6.02
C ASN A 75 6.07 12.40 -5.51
N ILE A 76 5.34 11.41 -6.02
CA ILE A 76 5.49 10.00 -5.66
C ILE A 76 5.91 9.22 -6.91
N GLN A 77 6.91 8.35 -6.77
CA GLN A 77 7.38 7.53 -7.88
C GLN A 77 6.76 6.12 -7.80
N ALA A 78 6.21 5.64 -8.92
CA ALA A 78 5.57 4.32 -8.99
C ALA A 78 6.56 3.16 -8.82
N THR A 79 7.85 3.40 -9.05
CA THR A 79 8.93 2.40 -8.89
C THR A 79 9.12 2.00 -7.42
N SER A 80 8.51 2.72 -6.47
CA SER A 80 8.45 2.41 -5.04
C SER A 80 7.05 1.93 -4.60
N PRO A 81 6.59 0.72 -5.00
CA PRO A 81 5.21 0.26 -4.79
C PRO A 81 4.87 -0.10 -3.33
N CYS A 82 5.87 -0.17 -2.44
CA CYS A 82 5.67 -0.52 -1.04
C CYS A 82 5.37 0.69 -0.13
N LEU A 83 4.93 1.81 -0.72
CA LEU A 83 4.60 3.02 0.00
C LEU A 83 3.22 2.92 0.70
N HIS A 84 3.16 3.35 1.96
CA HIS A 84 1.94 3.39 2.77
C HIS A 84 1.45 4.83 3.01
N PRO A 85 0.14 5.04 3.22
CA PRO A 85 -0.41 6.36 3.56
C PRO A 85 0.20 7.01 4.79
N PHE A 86 0.64 6.21 5.78
CA PHE A 86 1.25 6.76 7.00
C PHE A 86 2.61 7.42 6.74
N HIS A 87 3.39 6.95 5.74
CA HIS A 87 4.65 7.60 5.36
C HIS A 87 4.40 9.04 4.91
N ILE A 88 3.42 9.22 4.00
CA ILE A 88 3.04 10.53 3.49
C ILE A 88 2.44 11.41 4.57
N LYS A 89 1.57 10.85 5.43
CA LYS A 89 0.99 11.60 6.56
C LYS A 89 2.06 12.11 7.52
N ASN A 90 3.04 11.28 7.86
CA ASN A 90 4.11 11.67 8.79
C ASN A 90 5.11 12.64 8.15
N ALA A 91 5.43 12.47 6.87
CA ALA A 91 6.23 13.44 6.13
C ALA A 91 5.52 14.80 6.00
N LEU A 92 4.21 14.80 5.76
CA LEU A 92 3.41 16.03 5.69
C LEU A 92 3.38 16.77 7.03
N LYS A 93 3.35 16.06 8.17
CA LYS A 93 3.45 16.69 9.49
C LYS A 93 4.75 17.48 9.66
N LYS A 94 5.86 17.02 9.10
CA LYS A 94 7.13 17.79 9.12
C LYS A 94 6.98 19.13 8.39
N ILE A 95 6.16 19.18 7.35
CA ILE A 95 5.90 20.43 6.62
C ILE A 95 4.95 21.33 7.41
N THR A 96 3.85 20.76 7.94
CA THR A 96 2.77 21.54 8.57
C THR A 96 3.06 21.95 10.01
N GLU A 97 3.72 21.09 10.79
CA GLU A 97 4.03 21.27 12.21
C GLU A 97 5.46 21.82 12.41
N ASP A 98 6.46 21.17 11.80
CA ASP A 98 7.88 21.53 11.96
C ASP A 98 8.36 22.64 11.00
N ARG A 99 7.50 23.07 10.08
CA ARG A 99 7.73 24.17 9.12
C ARG A 99 8.94 23.95 8.20
N TYR A 100 9.23 22.71 7.81
CA TYR A 100 10.10 22.44 6.67
C TYR A 100 9.39 22.84 5.37
N ASP A 101 10.14 23.24 4.35
CA ASP A 101 9.53 23.46 3.04
C ASP A 101 9.71 22.25 2.11
N SER A 102 10.71 21.38 2.30
CA SER A 102 10.93 20.11 1.58
C SER A 102 11.10 18.94 2.53
N VAL A 103 10.53 17.80 2.17
CA VAL A 103 10.76 16.51 2.82
C VAL A 103 10.89 15.44 1.74
N PHE A 104 11.93 14.63 1.77
CA PHE A 104 12.06 13.49 0.85
C PHE A 104 12.35 12.20 1.61
N SER A 105 12.00 11.07 1.00
CA SER A 105 12.18 9.76 1.61
C SER A 105 13.62 9.24 1.48
N VAL A 106 14.12 8.66 2.57
CA VAL A 106 15.44 8.04 2.62
C VAL A 106 15.36 6.67 3.29
N VAL A 107 16.36 5.83 3.04
CA VAL A 107 16.56 4.55 3.72
C VAL A 107 17.96 4.49 4.29
N ARG A 108 18.10 3.88 5.46
CA ARG A 108 19.40 3.67 6.09
C ARG A 108 20.09 2.43 5.52
N ARG A 109 21.31 2.62 5.02
CA ARG A 109 22.17 1.56 4.48
C ARG A 109 23.48 1.46 5.27
N TYR A 110 24.04 0.26 5.29
CA TYR A 110 25.28 -0.08 6.01
C TYR A 110 26.30 -0.65 5.04
N GLN A 111 26.47 0.03 3.92
CA GLN A 111 27.39 -0.36 2.86
C GLN A 111 28.68 0.45 2.97
N PHE A 112 29.80 -0.17 2.63
CA PHE A 112 31.08 0.50 2.60
C PHE A 112 31.36 1.00 1.19
N ARG A 113 31.64 2.30 1.06
CA ARG A 113 31.97 2.92 -0.23
C ARG A 113 33.47 3.00 -0.43
N TRP A 114 33.88 2.81 -1.67
CA TRP A 114 35.26 2.85 -2.13
C TRP A 114 35.31 3.69 -3.39
N LYS A 115 36.33 4.53 -3.51
CA LYS A 115 36.58 5.36 -4.69
C LYS A 115 36.76 4.47 -5.92
N GLU A 116 35.99 4.73 -6.98
CA GLU A 116 36.15 4.07 -8.27
C GLU A 116 37.50 4.47 -8.90
N VAL A 117 38.22 3.49 -9.45
CA VAL A 117 39.47 3.71 -10.19
C VAL A 117 39.27 3.27 -11.63
N LYS A 118 39.64 4.15 -12.57
CA LYS A 118 39.55 3.86 -14.01
C LYS A 118 40.51 2.74 -14.39
N LYS A 119 40.03 1.81 -15.22
CA LYS A 119 40.86 0.73 -15.77
C LYS A 119 42.07 1.31 -16.52
N GLY A 120 43.28 0.88 -16.14
CA GLY A 120 44.54 1.38 -16.71
C GLY A 120 45.12 2.61 -16.01
N SER A 121 44.51 3.07 -14.90
CA SER A 121 45.11 4.06 -14.00
C SER A 121 46.07 3.38 -13.00
N ASP A 122 47.12 4.10 -12.58
CA ASP A 122 48.01 3.70 -11.49
C ASP A 122 47.45 4.06 -10.10
N GLU A 123 46.26 4.67 -10.03
CA GLU A 123 45.61 5.02 -8.76
C GLU A 123 45.19 3.76 -7.99
N CYS A 124 45.32 3.81 -6.67
CA CYS A 124 44.73 2.80 -5.78
C CYS A 124 43.32 3.24 -5.35
N THR A 125 42.43 2.27 -5.10
CA THR A 125 41.11 2.56 -4.52
C THR A 125 41.25 3.01 -3.07
N GLU A 126 40.43 3.98 -2.66
CA GLU A 126 40.46 4.56 -1.32
C GLU A 126 39.11 4.37 -0.61
N PRO A 127 39.10 4.08 0.70
CA PRO A 127 37.87 3.94 1.47
C PRO A 127 37.21 5.31 1.70
N GLU A 128 35.92 5.46 1.42
CA GLU A 128 35.22 6.75 1.61
C GLU A 128 34.58 6.90 2.99
N ASN A 129 34.03 5.82 3.55
CA ASN A 129 33.22 5.85 4.78
C ASN A 129 33.67 4.82 5.83
N LEU A 130 34.90 4.32 5.73
CA LEU A 130 35.47 3.35 6.68
C LEU A 130 36.98 3.52 6.87
N ASN A 131 37.47 2.99 7.99
CA ASN A 131 38.88 2.67 8.16
C ASN A 131 39.07 1.16 7.91
N PRO A 132 39.80 0.73 6.86
CA PRO A 132 40.03 -0.68 6.57
C PRO A 132 40.72 -1.45 7.70
N ALA A 133 41.58 -0.78 8.48
CA ALA A 133 42.25 -1.39 9.63
C ALA A 133 41.34 -1.56 10.86
N LYS A 134 40.17 -0.90 10.87
CA LYS A 134 39.17 -0.95 11.96
C LYS A 134 37.75 -0.99 11.38
N ARG A 135 37.47 -2.02 10.58
CA ARG A 135 36.17 -2.16 9.91
C ARG A 135 35.04 -2.35 10.94
N PRO A 136 34.07 -1.43 11.05
CA PRO A 136 33.00 -1.54 12.03
C PRO A 136 32.01 -2.66 11.65
N ARG A 137 31.38 -3.31 12.63
CA ARG A 137 30.21 -4.16 12.37
C ARG A 137 28.98 -3.27 12.16
N ARG A 138 27.90 -3.85 11.63
CA ARG A 138 26.65 -3.11 11.35
C ARG A 138 26.11 -2.36 12.58
N GLN A 139 26.22 -2.96 13.76
CA GLN A 139 25.77 -2.38 15.03
C GLN A 139 26.73 -1.34 15.63
N ASP A 140 27.96 -1.22 15.09
CA ASP A 140 28.99 -0.34 15.65
C ASP A 140 28.98 1.06 15.02
N TRP A 141 28.06 1.35 14.09
CA TRP A 141 27.92 2.65 13.45
C TRP A 141 26.49 2.91 12.98
N ASN A 142 26.17 4.17 12.70
CA ASN A 142 24.81 4.60 12.35
C ASN A 142 24.42 4.30 10.89
N GLY A 143 25.35 3.82 10.06
CA GLY A 143 25.15 3.74 8.61
C GLY A 143 24.96 5.13 7.98
N GLU A 144 24.47 5.14 6.75
CA GLU A 144 24.23 6.35 5.96
C GLU A 144 22.81 6.36 5.40
N LEU A 145 22.27 7.56 5.21
CA LEU A 145 20.95 7.79 4.62
C LEU A 145 21.11 7.99 3.11
N VAL A 146 20.34 7.23 2.35
CA VAL A 146 20.31 7.28 0.88
C VAL A 146 18.87 7.52 0.46
N GLU A 147 18.63 8.43 -0.49
CA GLU A 147 17.31 8.60 -1.11
C GLU A 147 16.82 7.26 -1.66
N ASN A 148 15.52 6.97 -1.52
CA ASN A 148 14.95 5.68 -1.90
C ASN A 148 13.89 5.77 -2.99
N GLY A 149 13.78 6.91 -3.67
CA GLY A 149 12.84 7.08 -4.78
C GLY A 149 11.37 7.22 -4.39
N SER A 150 10.98 7.02 -3.12
CA SER A 150 9.56 6.86 -2.82
C SER A 150 8.73 8.14 -2.93
N PHE A 151 9.13 9.24 -2.30
CA PHE A 151 8.42 10.51 -2.41
C PHE A 151 9.29 11.75 -2.13
N TYR A 152 8.84 12.90 -2.66
CA TYR A 152 9.49 14.22 -2.54
C TYR A 152 8.46 15.35 -2.37
N PHE A 153 8.64 16.16 -1.34
CA PHE A 153 8.01 17.47 -1.15
C PHE A 153 9.06 18.57 -1.40
N GLY A 154 8.73 19.72 -2.02
CA GLY A 154 9.73 20.71 -2.47
C GLY A 154 9.90 22.00 -1.63
N GLY A 155 11.15 22.45 -1.35
CA GLY A 155 11.47 23.57 -0.41
C GLY A 155 12.69 23.41 0.58
N ARG A 156 12.70 24.01 1.81
CA ARG A 156 13.73 23.83 2.88
C ARG A 156 13.79 22.40 3.42
N VAL A 157 14.97 21.80 3.37
CA VAL A 157 15.18 20.35 3.35
C VAL A 157 15.15 19.66 4.72
N ALA A 158 14.31 18.63 4.83
CA ALA A 158 14.40 17.53 5.79
C ALA A 158 14.27 16.18 5.07
N TYR A 159 14.64 15.10 5.75
CA TYR A 159 14.40 13.74 5.26
C TYR A 159 13.33 13.04 6.11
N PHE A 160 12.71 12.01 5.54
CA PHE A 160 11.87 11.05 6.23
C PHE A 160 12.47 9.66 6.04
N GLU A 161 12.96 9.05 7.12
CA GLU A 161 13.55 7.71 7.06
C GLU A 161 12.42 6.67 7.01
N MET A 162 12.38 5.90 5.91
CA MET A 162 11.51 4.76 5.71
C MET A 162 12.22 3.46 6.11
N GLU A 163 11.44 2.49 6.52
CA GLU A 163 11.94 1.15 6.81
C GLU A 163 12.45 0.47 5.51
N PRO A 164 13.50 -0.37 5.61
CA PRO A 164 14.09 -1.02 4.44
C PRO A 164 13.11 -1.89 3.63
N GLU A 165 12.09 -2.45 4.27
CA GLU A 165 11.05 -3.28 3.64
C GLU A 165 10.18 -2.49 2.67
N HIS A 166 10.02 -1.19 2.91
CA HIS A 166 9.26 -0.26 2.06
C HIS A 166 10.12 0.41 0.98
N SER A 167 11.44 0.21 1.02
CA SER A 167 12.41 0.86 0.13
C SER A 167 12.84 -0.08 -0.99
N VAL A 168 11.92 -0.27 -1.94
CA VAL A 168 12.10 -0.99 -3.21
C VAL A 168 12.18 0.04 -4.32
N ASP A 169 13.11 -0.14 -5.24
CA ASP A 169 13.09 0.54 -6.52
C ASP A 169 12.97 -0.54 -7.60
N ILE A 170 12.11 -0.28 -8.59
CA ILE A 170 11.95 -1.13 -9.77
C ILE A 170 12.58 -0.36 -10.92
N ASP A 171 13.82 -0.73 -11.27
CA ASP A 171 14.56 -0.08 -12.36
C ASP A 171 14.67 -0.99 -13.59
N VAL A 172 14.76 -2.29 -13.37
CA VAL A 172 15.02 -3.29 -14.40
C VAL A 172 14.17 -4.55 -14.19
N ASP A 173 13.96 -5.34 -15.24
CA ASP A 173 13.14 -6.57 -15.19
C ASP A 173 13.52 -7.56 -14.07
N ILE A 174 14.79 -7.60 -13.68
CA ILE A 174 15.24 -8.48 -12.59
C ILE A 174 14.68 -8.07 -11.22
N ASP A 175 14.29 -6.81 -11.04
CA ASP A 175 13.66 -6.31 -9.83
C ASP A 175 12.22 -6.80 -9.71
N TRP A 176 11.55 -7.10 -10.83
CA TRP A 176 10.12 -7.37 -10.88
C TRP A 176 9.68 -8.52 -9.96
N PRO A 177 10.26 -9.73 -10.00
CA PRO A 177 9.83 -10.82 -9.12
C PRO A 177 10.08 -10.52 -7.65
N VAL A 178 11.14 -9.77 -7.34
CA VAL A 178 11.48 -9.37 -5.97
C VAL A 178 10.51 -8.31 -5.47
N ALA A 179 10.19 -7.34 -6.31
CA ALA A 179 9.25 -6.27 -6.02
C ALA A 179 7.84 -6.82 -5.79
N GLU A 180 7.37 -7.73 -6.65
CA GLU A 180 6.07 -8.40 -6.49
C GLU A 180 5.97 -9.10 -5.13
N GLN A 181 6.94 -9.95 -4.79
CA GLN A 181 6.94 -10.66 -3.50
C GLN A 181 7.01 -9.70 -2.31
N ARG A 182 7.69 -8.57 -2.47
CA ARG A 182 7.82 -7.57 -1.41
C ARG A 182 6.54 -6.75 -1.25
N VAL A 183 5.86 -6.38 -2.34
CA VAL A 183 4.52 -5.78 -2.30
C VAL A 183 3.55 -6.75 -1.63
N LEU A 184 3.53 -8.03 -2.02
CA LEU A 184 2.69 -9.06 -1.38
C LEU A 184 2.89 -9.20 0.13
N ARG A 185 4.05 -8.80 0.64
CA ARG A 185 4.43 -8.92 2.05
C ARG A 185 4.31 -7.61 2.83
N TYR A 186 4.65 -6.49 2.22
CA TYR A 186 4.82 -5.19 2.88
C TYR A 186 4.11 -4.04 2.16
N GLY A 187 3.47 -4.29 1.01
CA GLY A 187 2.71 -3.30 0.26
C GLY A 187 1.47 -2.82 0.99
N TYR A 188 0.96 -1.67 0.56
CA TYR A 188 -0.32 -1.16 1.02
C TYR A 188 -1.42 -1.67 0.09
N PHE A 189 -2.44 -2.30 0.67
CA PHE A 189 -3.51 -2.96 -0.07
C PHE A 189 -4.83 -2.19 -0.01
N GLY A 190 -4.84 -0.94 0.46
CA GLY A 190 -6.07 -0.20 0.74
C GLY A 190 -6.49 -0.29 2.20
N GLY A 191 -7.73 0.09 2.47
CA GLY A 191 -8.35 -0.09 3.78
C GLY A 191 -8.16 -1.53 4.24
N GLY A 192 -7.75 -1.70 5.51
CA GLY A 192 -7.81 -3.02 6.12
C GLY A 192 -9.26 -3.51 6.11
N VAL A 193 -9.43 -4.83 6.16
CA VAL A 193 -10.75 -5.41 6.42
C VAL A 193 -11.26 -4.81 7.72
N SER A 194 -12.33 -4.02 7.64
CA SER A 194 -12.98 -3.43 8.82
C SER A 194 -14.08 -4.35 9.35
N LEU A 195 -14.63 -5.21 8.48
CA LEU A 195 -15.69 -6.15 8.82
C LEU A 195 -15.42 -7.51 8.21
N MET A 196 -15.51 -8.57 9.01
CA MET A 196 -15.38 -9.95 8.58
C MET A 196 -16.62 -10.75 8.96
N PHE A 197 -17.26 -11.35 7.96
CA PHE A 197 -18.31 -12.33 8.16
C PHE A 197 -17.72 -13.74 8.27
N CYS A 198 -18.09 -14.49 9.31
CA CYS A 198 -17.59 -15.84 9.54
C CYS A 198 -18.75 -16.83 9.73
N GLU A 199 -18.89 -17.79 8.81
CA GLU A 199 -19.93 -18.81 8.84
C GLU A 199 -19.61 -19.90 9.88
N VAL A 200 -20.48 -20.05 10.88
CA VAL A 200 -20.26 -20.99 11.99
C VAL A 200 -20.49 -22.44 11.55
N SER A 201 -21.56 -22.71 10.80
CA SER A 201 -22.01 -24.04 10.33
C SER A 201 -21.00 -24.76 9.42
N GLY A 202 -20.14 -24.02 8.71
CA GLY A 202 -19.16 -24.56 7.76
C GLY A 202 -17.72 -24.57 8.27
N CYS A 203 -17.34 -23.57 9.08
CA CYS A 203 -15.96 -23.36 9.53
C CYS A 203 -15.68 -23.82 10.95
N LEU A 204 -16.67 -23.78 11.85
CA LEU A 204 -16.47 -24.00 13.28
C LEU A 204 -17.15 -25.29 13.78
N THR A 205 -18.17 -25.79 13.11
CA THR A 205 -18.98 -26.95 13.58
C THR A 205 -18.68 -28.28 12.88
N ALA A 206 -17.92 -28.31 11.78
CA ALA A 206 -17.61 -29.52 10.99
C ALA A 206 -16.58 -30.47 11.66
N GLY A 207 -16.85 -30.87 12.91
CA GLY A 207 -16.35 -32.08 13.55
C GLY A 207 -14.86 -32.20 13.87
N ARG A 208 -13.99 -31.22 13.53
CA ARG A 208 -12.55 -31.32 13.83
C ARG A 208 -11.86 -30.10 14.43
N VAL A 209 -12.48 -28.91 14.52
CA VAL A 209 -11.72 -27.71 14.93
C VAL A 209 -12.56 -26.65 15.67
N SER A 210 -13.03 -26.95 16.88
CA SER A 210 -13.16 -25.92 17.93
C SER A 210 -11.79 -25.71 18.61
N SER A 211 -10.72 -25.55 17.83
CA SER A 211 -9.40 -25.39 18.41
C SER A 211 -9.30 -24.00 19.06
N ALA A 212 -8.70 -23.93 20.25
CA ALA A 212 -8.40 -22.66 20.92
C ALA A 212 -7.68 -21.65 19.99
N LYS A 213 -6.96 -22.14 18.96
CA LYS A 213 -6.29 -21.33 17.94
C LYS A 213 -7.26 -20.54 17.05
N ASN A 214 -8.43 -21.08 16.71
CA ASN A 214 -9.42 -20.36 15.90
C ASN A 214 -10.06 -19.21 16.70
N ILE A 215 -10.38 -19.46 17.97
CA ILE A 215 -10.92 -18.44 18.89
C ILE A 215 -9.88 -17.33 19.12
N GLU A 216 -8.62 -17.70 19.32
CA GLU A 216 -7.53 -16.72 19.47
C GLU A 216 -7.30 -15.92 18.18
N GLY A 217 -7.44 -16.55 17.01
CA GLY A 217 -7.40 -15.87 15.71
C GLY A 217 -8.47 -14.79 15.61
N LEU A 218 -9.74 -15.12 15.90
CA LEU A 218 -10.85 -14.15 15.89
C LEU A 218 -10.65 -13.03 16.91
N ARG A 219 -10.18 -13.34 18.12
CA ARG A 219 -9.89 -12.33 19.14
C ARG A 219 -8.75 -11.40 18.73
N LYS A 220 -7.73 -11.91 18.02
CA LYS A 220 -6.64 -11.06 17.55
C LYS A 220 -7.11 -10.15 16.39
N LEU A 221 -8.02 -10.61 15.54
CA LEU A 221 -8.69 -9.73 14.56
C LEU A 221 -9.45 -8.59 15.25
N GLN A 222 -10.23 -8.89 16.29
CA GLN A 222 -10.93 -7.86 17.07
C GLN A 222 -9.98 -6.86 17.76
N LYS A 223 -8.81 -7.32 18.23
CA LYS A 223 -7.76 -6.43 18.78
C LYS A 223 -7.10 -5.55 17.72
N ASP A 224 -7.09 -6.00 16.46
CA ASP A 224 -6.59 -5.27 15.31
C ASP A 224 -7.70 -4.41 14.64
N ASP A 225 -8.79 -4.11 15.38
CA ASP A 225 -9.92 -3.26 14.95
C ASP A 225 -10.74 -3.82 13.76
N VAL A 226 -10.70 -5.14 13.58
CA VAL A 226 -11.56 -5.85 12.62
C VAL A 226 -12.82 -6.31 13.35
N GLU A 227 -13.97 -5.78 12.96
CA GLU A 227 -15.25 -6.26 13.44
C GLU A 227 -15.52 -7.66 12.87
N VAL A 228 -15.85 -8.62 13.72
CA VAL A 228 -16.18 -9.98 13.30
C VAL A 228 -17.64 -10.27 13.62
N VAL A 229 -18.40 -10.65 12.58
CA VAL A 229 -19.80 -11.05 12.69
C VAL A 229 -19.93 -12.53 12.33
N LEU A 230 -20.39 -13.32 13.30
CA LEU A 230 -20.67 -14.73 13.12
C LEU A 230 -22.01 -14.90 12.40
N LEU A 231 -22.00 -15.58 11.26
CA LEU A 231 -23.20 -15.95 10.53
C LEU A 231 -23.71 -17.29 11.07
N ILE A 232 -24.91 -17.25 11.66
CA ILE A 232 -25.56 -18.39 12.29
C ILE A 232 -26.72 -18.85 11.41
N SER A 233 -26.69 -20.11 11.00
CA SER A 233 -27.81 -20.73 10.28
C SER A 233 -28.98 -21.01 11.23
N GLU A 234 -30.21 -20.86 10.72
CA GLU A 234 -31.45 -21.19 11.44
C GLU A 234 -31.55 -22.67 11.86
N GLU A 235 -30.84 -23.57 11.19
CA GLU A 235 -30.94 -25.02 11.45
C GLU A 235 -30.33 -25.45 12.79
N ASP A 236 -29.35 -24.72 13.33
CA ASP A 236 -28.68 -25.06 14.60
C ASP A 236 -28.27 -23.82 15.40
N VAL A 237 -29.23 -22.92 15.63
CA VAL A 237 -29.02 -21.64 16.31
C VAL A 237 -28.41 -21.82 17.71
N LEU A 238 -28.92 -22.76 18.51
CA LEU A 238 -28.50 -22.93 19.91
C LEU A 238 -27.02 -23.34 20.03
N ARG A 239 -26.57 -24.28 19.19
CA ARG A 239 -25.17 -24.71 19.20
C ARG A 239 -24.24 -23.65 18.62
N GLN A 240 -24.69 -22.92 17.61
CA GLN A 240 -23.89 -21.89 16.95
C GLN A 240 -23.78 -20.61 17.81
N MET A 241 -24.83 -20.25 18.56
CA MET A 241 -24.81 -19.14 19.51
C MET A 241 -23.80 -19.33 20.64
N HIS A 242 -23.41 -20.56 20.97
CA HIS A 242 -22.33 -20.82 21.92
C HIS A 242 -21.00 -20.18 21.48
N TYR A 243 -20.74 -20.07 20.17
CA TYR A 243 -19.53 -19.41 19.66
C TYR A 243 -19.51 -17.92 19.95
N LYS A 244 -20.67 -17.24 19.92
CA LYS A 244 -20.79 -15.84 20.31
C LYS A 244 -20.26 -15.60 21.73
N LEU A 245 -20.63 -16.47 22.67
CA LEU A 245 -20.18 -16.41 24.07
C LEU A 245 -18.68 -16.68 24.20
N MET A 246 -18.15 -17.62 23.42
CA MET A 246 -16.75 -18.03 23.48
C MET A 246 -15.80 -17.01 22.86
N THR A 247 -16.19 -16.38 21.74
CA THR A 247 -15.34 -15.45 20.99
C THR A 247 -15.56 -14.01 21.43
N GLY A 248 -16.76 -13.64 21.87
CA GLY A 248 -17.17 -12.25 22.11
C GLY A 248 -17.48 -11.49 20.82
N CYS A 249 -17.62 -12.19 19.69
CA CYS A 249 -18.00 -11.59 18.41
C CYS A 249 -19.49 -11.22 18.37
N GLU A 250 -19.86 -10.29 17.48
CA GLU A 250 -21.26 -10.13 17.12
C GLU A 250 -21.73 -11.38 16.37
N ALA A 251 -23.02 -11.70 16.45
CA ALA A 251 -23.58 -12.82 15.72
C ALA A 251 -24.94 -12.43 15.15
N MET A 252 -25.17 -12.79 13.90
CA MET A 252 -26.43 -12.60 13.20
C MET A 252 -26.96 -13.95 12.71
N VAL A 253 -28.25 -14.16 12.93
CA VAL A 253 -28.94 -15.29 12.33
C VAL A 253 -29.25 -14.91 10.88
N VAL A 254 -28.86 -15.76 9.93
CA VAL A 254 -29.14 -15.57 8.51
C VAL A 254 -30.28 -16.50 8.10
N GLY A 255 -31.28 -15.93 7.42
CA GLY A 255 -32.50 -16.64 7.03
C GLY A 255 -32.38 -17.37 5.69
N GLU A 256 -33.51 -17.49 4.97
CA GLU A 256 -33.58 -18.12 3.63
C GLU A 256 -32.81 -17.34 2.54
N ASP A 257 -32.58 -16.03 2.73
CA ASP A 257 -31.77 -15.19 1.84
C ASP A 257 -30.61 -14.53 2.61
N PRO A 258 -29.54 -15.30 2.94
CA PRO A 258 -28.40 -14.81 3.69
C PRO A 258 -27.67 -13.64 3.01
N LEU A 259 -27.81 -13.52 1.68
CA LEU A 259 -27.21 -12.49 0.85
C LEU A 259 -27.70 -11.10 1.27
N LYS A 260 -29.03 -10.97 1.34
CA LYS A 260 -29.72 -9.73 1.64
C LYS A 260 -29.45 -9.27 3.07
N ASP A 261 -29.36 -10.23 3.99
CA ASP A 261 -29.04 -9.95 5.40
C ASP A 261 -27.65 -9.32 5.55
N VAL A 262 -26.65 -9.89 4.87
CA VAL A 262 -25.27 -9.38 4.87
C VAL A 262 -25.17 -8.04 4.13
N GLN A 263 -25.81 -7.90 2.96
CA GLN A 263 -25.84 -6.63 2.21
C GLN A 263 -26.42 -5.49 3.05
N SER A 264 -27.57 -5.73 3.70
CA SER A 264 -28.22 -4.73 4.54
C SER A 264 -27.32 -4.25 5.68
N MET A 265 -26.52 -5.15 6.26
CA MET A 265 -25.58 -4.78 7.31
C MET A 265 -24.43 -3.91 6.79
N VAL A 266 -23.83 -4.27 5.64
CA VAL A 266 -22.74 -3.49 5.02
C VAL A 266 -23.24 -2.07 4.68
N GLU A 267 -24.43 -1.96 4.09
CA GLU A 267 -25.07 -0.68 3.78
C GLU A 267 -25.36 0.14 5.05
N LYS A 268 -25.92 -0.49 6.08
CA LYS A 268 -26.21 0.17 7.37
C LYS A 268 -24.95 0.69 8.05
N LYS A 269 -23.83 -0.03 7.92
CA LYS A 269 -22.52 0.37 8.44
C LYS A 269 -21.80 1.37 7.53
N LYS A 270 -22.35 1.67 6.34
CA LYS A 270 -21.75 2.56 5.33
C LYS A 270 -20.34 2.13 4.94
N LEU A 271 -20.12 0.82 4.86
CA LEU A 271 -18.84 0.24 4.45
C LEU A 271 -18.83 0.00 2.94
N ASP A 272 -17.64 0.10 2.35
CA ASP A 272 -17.41 -0.38 0.98
C ASP A 272 -17.13 -1.89 1.02
N TRP A 273 -17.54 -2.64 0.00
CA TRP A 273 -17.27 -4.08 -0.07
C TRP A 273 -15.77 -4.42 -0.08
N ASN A 274 -14.91 -3.47 -0.45
CA ASN A 274 -13.45 -3.60 -0.31
C ASN A 274 -12.97 -3.69 1.13
N ASP A 275 -13.76 -3.21 2.10
CA ASP A 275 -13.47 -3.26 3.54
C ASP A 275 -14.08 -4.50 4.22
N VAL A 276 -14.72 -5.38 3.46
CA VAL A 276 -15.46 -6.54 3.97
C VAL A 276 -14.79 -7.86 3.55
N ALA A 277 -14.59 -8.77 4.50
CA ALA A 277 -14.12 -10.13 4.24
C ALA A 277 -15.19 -11.18 4.61
N TYR A 278 -15.08 -12.35 4.00
CA TYR A 278 -15.93 -13.50 4.32
C TYR A 278 -15.10 -14.76 4.50
N MET A 279 -15.48 -15.58 5.48
CA MET A 279 -14.93 -16.90 5.73
C MET A 279 -16.08 -17.88 5.95
N GLY A 280 -16.31 -18.75 4.97
CA GLY A 280 -17.37 -19.75 4.99
C GLY A 280 -17.30 -20.68 3.79
N LYS A 281 -18.23 -21.63 3.74
CA LYS A 281 -18.35 -22.63 2.67
C LYS A 281 -19.56 -22.41 1.78
N ASN A 282 -20.55 -21.63 2.23
CA ASN A 282 -21.73 -21.36 1.44
C ASN A 282 -21.35 -20.59 0.14
N LEU A 283 -21.73 -21.19 -0.99
CA LEU A 283 -21.38 -20.75 -2.35
C LEU A 283 -22.09 -19.47 -2.77
N ASP A 284 -23.27 -19.17 -2.22
CA ASP A 284 -24.00 -17.94 -2.54
C ASP A 284 -23.29 -16.72 -1.97
N PHE A 285 -22.73 -16.85 -0.76
CA PHE A 285 -21.83 -15.84 -0.21
C PHE A 285 -20.53 -15.72 -1.01
N LEU A 286 -19.90 -16.82 -1.41
CA LEU A 286 -18.71 -16.77 -2.24
C LEU A 286 -18.98 -16.03 -3.55
N ASN A 287 -20.10 -16.32 -4.21
CA ASN A 287 -20.52 -15.67 -5.46
C ASN A 287 -20.83 -14.18 -5.25
N LEU A 288 -21.38 -13.78 -4.11
CA LEU A 288 -21.59 -12.37 -3.79
C LEU A 288 -20.29 -11.59 -3.73
N PHE A 289 -19.35 -12.10 -2.93
CA PHE A 289 -18.05 -11.48 -2.76
C PHE A 289 -17.36 -11.39 -4.13
N LEU A 290 -17.37 -12.48 -4.92
CA LEU A 290 -16.87 -12.47 -6.30
C LEU A 290 -17.59 -11.48 -7.23
N THR A 291 -18.89 -11.24 -7.05
CA THR A 291 -19.68 -10.28 -7.85
C THR A 291 -19.34 -8.82 -7.55
N PHE A 292 -18.90 -8.52 -6.33
CA PHE A 292 -18.42 -7.19 -5.94
C PHE A 292 -16.91 -7.02 -6.18
N PHE A 293 -16.11 -8.10 -6.13
CA PHE A 293 -14.69 -8.13 -6.51
C PHE A 293 -14.49 -8.33 -8.02
N LYS A 294 -15.25 -7.60 -8.85
CA LYS A 294 -15.22 -7.72 -10.34
C LYS A 294 -13.87 -7.43 -11.01
N ASP A 295 -12.86 -6.98 -10.26
CA ASP A 295 -11.56 -6.56 -10.80
C ASP A 295 -10.40 -7.56 -10.60
N TYR A 296 -10.64 -8.79 -10.13
CA TYR A 296 -9.56 -9.79 -10.05
C TYR A 296 -9.90 -11.05 -10.85
N SER A 297 -9.29 -11.14 -12.03
CA SER A 297 -9.34 -12.32 -12.88
C SER A 297 -8.78 -13.53 -12.13
N HIS A 298 -9.60 -14.57 -12.10
CA HIS A 298 -9.34 -15.99 -11.87
C HIS A 298 -7.98 -16.41 -11.26
N GLN A 299 -8.08 -17.17 -10.17
CA GLN A 299 -7.02 -17.91 -9.46
C GLN A 299 -6.27 -17.14 -8.37
N LEU A 300 -6.97 -16.69 -7.33
CA LEU A 300 -6.55 -16.87 -5.93
C LEU A 300 -7.67 -16.37 -5.00
N LEU A 301 -8.54 -17.25 -4.52
CA LEU A 301 -9.45 -16.94 -3.42
C LEU A 301 -8.68 -17.00 -2.09
N VAL A 302 -7.78 -16.04 -1.89
CA VAL A 302 -7.15 -15.79 -0.59
C VAL A 302 -7.96 -14.70 0.09
N ILE A 303 -8.80 -15.11 1.04
CA ILE A 303 -9.46 -14.21 1.99
C ILE A 303 -8.36 -13.34 2.62
N ARG A 304 -8.51 -12.03 2.44
CA ARG A 304 -7.54 -10.97 2.74
C ARG A 304 -7.33 -10.84 4.26
N LEU A 305 -6.55 -11.75 4.85
CA LEU A 305 -6.04 -11.65 6.21
C LEU A 305 -4.54 -11.96 6.22
N ARG A 306 -3.70 -11.01 5.81
CA ARG A 306 -2.24 -11.14 5.94
C ARG A 306 -1.66 -10.12 6.91
N LYS A 307 -2.01 -10.31 8.18
CA LYS A 307 -1.15 -9.96 9.33
C LYS A 307 -0.74 -11.20 10.15
N PHE A 308 -1.12 -12.40 9.67
CA PHE A 308 -0.95 -13.66 10.38
C PHE A 308 -0.47 -14.74 9.41
N GLY A 309 0.61 -15.41 9.76
CA GLY A 309 1.00 -16.64 9.07
C GLY A 309 -0.13 -17.66 9.13
N TYR A 310 -0.40 -18.26 7.96
CA TYR A 310 -1.23 -19.42 7.67
C TYR A 310 -2.77 -19.25 7.63
N ILE A 311 -3.31 -19.30 6.41
CA ILE A 311 -4.49 -20.11 6.07
C ILE A 311 -4.11 -20.93 4.83
N VAL A 312 -4.08 -22.26 4.98
CA VAL A 312 -3.85 -23.22 3.88
C VAL A 312 -5.21 -23.60 3.30
N LEU A 313 -5.40 -23.41 1.99
CA LEU A 313 -6.41 -24.13 1.23
C LEU A 313 -5.70 -25.05 0.23
N HIS A 314 -5.95 -26.35 0.34
CA HIS A 314 -5.39 -27.38 -0.53
C HIS A 314 -6.02 -27.29 -1.94
N LYS A 315 -5.13 -27.17 -2.93
CA LYS A 315 -5.17 -27.54 -4.36
C LYS A 315 -6.48 -28.11 -4.92
N LEU A 316 -7.00 -27.49 -5.99
CA LEU A 316 -7.69 -28.20 -7.08
C LEU A 316 -6.69 -28.31 -8.23
N GLU A 317 -6.33 -29.54 -8.58
CA GLU A 317 -5.49 -29.86 -9.73
C GLU A 317 -6.30 -29.72 -11.02
N THR A 318 -5.83 -28.90 -11.96
CA THR A 318 -5.48 -29.24 -13.36
C THR A 318 -5.75 -28.09 -14.34
N VAL A 319 -4.80 -27.99 -15.30
CA VAL A 319 -4.78 -27.25 -16.57
C VAL A 319 -4.54 -25.74 -16.50
N GLY A 320 -3.42 -25.34 -17.09
CA GLY A 320 -2.89 -23.99 -17.03
C GLY A 320 -3.44 -23.02 -18.06
N GLN A 321 -3.38 -21.75 -17.69
CA GLN A 321 -3.14 -20.60 -18.56
C GLN A 321 -2.78 -19.41 -17.65
N MET A 322 -1.61 -18.81 -17.89
CA MET A 322 -1.15 -17.57 -17.27
C MET A 322 -1.98 -16.39 -17.77
N CYS A 323 -2.49 -15.55 -16.86
CA CYS A 323 -2.87 -14.18 -17.17
C CYS A 323 -2.29 -13.23 -16.10
N GLN A 324 -1.58 -12.20 -16.57
CA GLN A 324 -1.06 -11.06 -15.80
C GLN A 324 -2.18 -10.34 -15.06
N VAL A 325 -1.92 -9.86 -13.83
CA VAL A 325 -2.74 -8.83 -13.17
C VAL A 325 -1.83 -7.87 -12.41
N GLU A 326 -1.94 -6.59 -12.77
CA GLU A 326 -1.20 -5.46 -12.23
C GLU A 326 -1.64 -5.13 -10.79
N ALA A 327 -0.67 -4.80 -9.93
CA ALA A 327 -0.91 -4.42 -8.54
C ALA A 327 -1.13 -2.90 -8.43
N HIS A 328 -2.15 -2.50 -7.69
CA HIS A 328 -2.67 -1.15 -7.70
C HIS A 328 -2.37 -0.36 -6.42
N VAL A 329 -1.94 0.90 -6.58
CA VAL A 329 -1.68 1.87 -5.51
C VAL A 329 -2.24 3.23 -5.93
N HIS A 330 -3.04 3.88 -5.08
CA HIS A 330 -3.41 5.29 -5.23
C HIS A 330 -2.40 6.17 -4.47
N ILE A 331 -1.76 7.14 -5.14
CA ILE A 331 -1.35 8.53 -4.75
C ILE A 331 -0.74 9.16 -6.04
N LEU A 332 -0.43 10.47 -6.06
CA LEU A 332 0.01 11.23 -7.22
C LEU A 332 1.32 10.68 -7.80
N THR A 333 1.20 9.85 -8.84
CA THR A 333 2.32 9.23 -9.52
C THR A 333 2.68 10.04 -10.76
N VAL A 334 3.94 10.50 -10.83
CA VAL A 334 4.55 10.88 -12.11
C VAL A 334 5.14 9.61 -12.69
N CYS A 335 4.48 9.01 -13.69
CA CYS A 335 5.02 7.86 -14.41
C CYS A 335 6.03 8.36 -15.47
N SER A 336 7.32 8.13 -15.24
CA SER A 336 8.29 7.98 -16.33
C SER A 336 8.27 6.52 -16.78
N LYS A 337 8.41 6.28 -18.10
CA LYS A 337 8.47 4.95 -18.69
C LYS A 337 9.49 4.09 -17.94
N ILE A 338 9.09 2.88 -17.57
CA ILE A 338 10.01 1.78 -17.25
C ILE A 338 10.15 1.00 -18.56
N TYR A 339 11.39 0.83 -19.03
CA TYR A 339 11.71 0.12 -20.27
C TYR A 339 11.73 -1.40 -20.08
#